data_AF-A0A7X6Y5D2-F1
#
_entry.id   AF-A0A7X6Y5D2-F1
#
_cell.length_a   1.000
_cell.length_b   1.000
_cell.length_c   1.000
_cell.angle_alpha   90.00
_cell.angle_beta   90.00
_cell.angle_gamma   90.00
#
_symmetry.space_group_name_H-M   'P 1'
#
loop_
_entity.id
_entity.type
_entity.pdbx_description
1 polymer ?
#
loop_
_entity_poly.entity_id
_entity_poly.type
_entity_poly.pdbx_seq_one_letter_code
_entity_poly.pdbx_strand_id
1 'polypeptide(L)'
;MIFWERYQEVCQRERDLYWQGSFNDYLEMVRADPRIARRAHARLYDMICAAGIEETPKGKVYKLFQDHLFGMNQVLERIVEDYFHPAALGLEVRKRILLLMGPVSGGKSTLVTLLKRGLEAYSRTPEGALYGIKGCPMQEEPLHLVPAELRRDLARELGVVIEGELCPLCRHRLIHEYEGRIERVPVERILISETERVGIGTFSPSDPKSQDIAELVGSLDFAKLEQYGSESDPRAYRFDGEINRANRGLLEFQELLKCDQKFLYHLLSLTQEGNFKTGRYALISADEVLIAHTNAQEYRSFIAAGANEGLKSRLLVVKVPYTLEVSEEEKIYRKSLRGINFQVHLAPFALQAAALFAVLTRVKAGERNTQELLAEVKAQEQPEPAGEDPDRGMTGVDPRFIQERLSSVIARSKGGCVTAVRVIDSLRTGIMDDPGFTPETKKR
;
A
#
# COMPACT_ATOMS: atom_id res chain seq x y z
N MET A 1 -2.73 -0.39 -37.68
CA MET A 1 -4.02 -1.11 -37.57
C MET A 1 -4.13 -1.85 -36.24
N ILE A 2 -3.17 -2.70 -35.84
CA ILE A 2 -3.18 -3.48 -34.58
C ILE A 2 -3.43 -2.65 -33.29
N PHE A 3 -2.92 -1.42 -33.18
CA PHE A 3 -3.15 -0.58 -32.00
C PHE A 3 -4.62 -0.23 -31.81
N TRP A 4 -5.31 0.19 -32.88
CA TRP A 4 -6.71 0.61 -32.80
C TRP A 4 -7.65 -0.57 -32.53
N GLU A 5 -7.34 -1.75 -33.05
CA GLU A 5 -8.07 -2.99 -32.72
C GLU A 5 -7.93 -3.32 -31.23
N ARG A 6 -6.71 -3.35 -30.70
CA ARG A 6 -6.47 -3.56 -29.24
C ARG A 6 -7.13 -2.48 -28.39
N TYR A 7 -7.13 -1.23 -28.83
CA TYR A 7 -7.80 -0.14 -28.15
C TYR A 7 -9.32 -0.40 -28.05
N GLN A 8 -9.96 -0.79 -29.16
CA GLN A 8 -11.38 -1.12 -29.16
C GLN A 8 -11.69 -2.34 -28.27
N GLU A 9 -10.83 -3.36 -28.25
CA GLU A 9 -10.96 -4.49 -27.32
C GLU A 9 -10.91 -4.05 -25.86
N VAL A 10 -9.97 -3.17 -25.50
CA VAL A 10 -9.87 -2.63 -24.13
C VAL A 10 -11.12 -1.82 -23.78
N CYS A 11 -11.57 -0.93 -24.67
CA CYS A 11 -12.79 -0.15 -24.45
C CYS A 11 -14.03 -1.04 -24.32
N GLN A 12 -14.12 -2.11 -25.10
CA GLN A 12 -15.24 -3.04 -25.00
C GLN A 12 -15.23 -3.78 -23.67
N ARG A 13 -14.06 -4.31 -23.24
CA ARG A 13 -13.93 -4.98 -21.94
C ARG A 13 -14.31 -4.06 -20.78
N GLU A 14 -13.92 -2.79 -20.83
CA GLU A 14 -14.31 -1.80 -19.81
C GLU A 14 -15.83 -1.55 -19.82
N ARG A 15 -16.49 -1.52 -20.99
CA ARG A 15 -17.95 -1.42 -21.08
C ARG A 15 -18.66 -2.66 -20.53
N ASP A 16 -18.11 -3.84 -20.75
CA ASP A 16 -18.69 -5.11 -20.29
C ASP A 16 -18.63 -5.24 -18.75
N LEU A 17 -17.77 -4.48 -18.07
CA LEU A 17 -17.72 -4.42 -16.61
C LEU A 17 -18.84 -3.56 -16.02
N TYR A 18 -19.49 -2.69 -16.81
CA TYR A 18 -20.56 -1.86 -16.32
C TYR A 18 -21.79 -2.71 -15.96
N TRP A 19 -22.25 -2.56 -14.73
CA TRP A 19 -23.47 -3.19 -14.25
C TRP A 19 -24.23 -2.23 -13.34
N GLN A 20 -25.54 -2.19 -13.50
CA GLN A 20 -26.47 -1.53 -12.59
C GLN A 20 -27.72 -2.39 -12.41
N GLY A 21 -28.21 -2.44 -11.19
CA GLY A 21 -29.40 -3.21 -10.82
C GLY A 21 -30.04 -2.68 -9.55
N SER A 22 -31.04 -3.40 -9.08
CA SER A 22 -31.70 -3.15 -7.80
C SER A 22 -30.92 -3.78 -6.63
N PHE A 23 -31.27 -3.40 -5.41
CA PHE A 23 -30.78 -4.08 -4.21
C PHE A 23 -31.12 -5.59 -4.21
N ASN A 24 -32.26 -5.99 -4.79
CA ASN A 24 -32.61 -7.41 -4.90
C ASN A 24 -31.68 -8.16 -5.86
N ASP A 25 -31.34 -7.57 -7.00
CA ASP A 25 -30.39 -8.18 -7.93
C ASP A 25 -29.02 -8.37 -7.26
N TYR A 26 -28.59 -7.39 -6.47
CA TYR A 26 -27.37 -7.49 -5.67
C TYR A 26 -27.44 -8.62 -4.62
N LEU A 27 -28.56 -8.78 -3.91
CA LEU A 27 -28.74 -9.89 -2.95
C LEU A 27 -28.61 -11.25 -3.63
N GLU A 28 -29.19 -11.43 -4.81
CA GLU A 28 -29.04 -12.67 -5.58
C GLU A 28 -27.58 -12.91 -5.99
N MET A 29 -26.85 -11.84 -6.35
CA MET A 29 -25.42 -11.94 -6.65
C MET A 29 -24.61 -12.36 -5.43
N VAL A 30 -24.90 -11.81 -4.24
CA VAL A 30 -24.22 -12.20 -3.00
C VAL A 30 -24.57 -13.64 -2.60
N ARG A 31 -25.82 -14.09 -2.84
CA ARG A 31 -26.22 -15.50 -2.64
C ARG A 31 -25.42 -16.44 -3.54
N ALA A 32 -25.21 -16.05 -4.80
CA ALA A 32 -24.44 -16.84 -5.76
C ALA A 32 -22.94 -16.82 -5.47
N ASP A 33 -22.41 -15.66 -5.06
CA ASP A 33 -21.01 -15.48 -4.71
C ASP A 33 -20.83 -14.53 -3.51
N PRO A 34 -20.67 -15.09 -2.29
CA PRO A 34 -20.45 -14.30 -1.08
C PRO A 34 -19.17 -13.45 -1.09
N ARG A 35 -18.22 -13.72 -2.01
CA ARG A 35 -16.97 -12.96 -2.13
C ARG A 35 -17.21 -11.50 -2.47
N ILE A 36 -18.32 -11.22 -3.15
CA ILE A 36 -18.70 -9.87 -3.59
C ILE A 36 -18.86 -8.91 -2.40
N ALA A 37 -19.40 -9.41 -1.28
CA ALA A 37 -19.62 -8.63 -0.06
C ALA A 37 -18.43 -8.63 0.90
N ARG A 38 -17.27 -9.19 0.52
CA ARG A 38 -16.09 -9.24 1.40
C ARG A 38 -15.60 -7.85 1.77
N ARG A 39 -14.94 -7.78 2.92
CA ARG A 39 -14.29 -6.56 3.42
C ARG A 39 -12.98 -6.25 2.70
N ALA A 40 -12.49 -5.03 2.85
CA ALA A 40 -11.24 -4.56 2.24
C ALA A 40 -10.04 -5.49 2.53
N HIS A 41 -9.82 -5.86 3.80
CA HIS A 41 -8.72 -6.76 4.18
C HIS A 41 -8.79 -8.13 3.49
N ALA A 42 -9.98 -8.73 3.41
CA ALA A 42 -10.17 -10.01 2.74
C ALA A 42 -9.95 -9.88 1.23
N ARG A 43 -10.45 -8.80 0.62
CA ARG A 43 -10.24 -8.51 -0.81
C ARG A 43 -8.75 -8.38 -1.16
N LEU A 44 -7.97 -7.68 -0.35
CA LEU A 44 -6.52 -7.55 -0.56
C LEU A 44 -5.80 -8.90 -0.41
N TYR A 45 -6.19 -9.71 0.58
CA TYR A 45 -5.62 -11.05 0.74
C TYR A 45 -5.95 -11.95 -0.47
N ASP A 46 -7.22 -11.98 -0.88
CA ASP A 46 -7.68 -12.76 -2.03
C ASP A 46 -6.97 -12.34 -3.32
N MET A 47 -6.78 -11.04 -3.54
CA MET A 47 -5.99 -10.50 -4.65
C MET A 47 -4.56 -11.06 -4.67
N ILE A 48 -3.89 -11.07 -3.51
CA ILE A 48 -2.52 -11.58 -3.40
C ILE A 48 -2.48 -13.08 -3.73
N CYS A 49 -3.44 -13.84 -3.21
CA CYS A 49 -3.58 -15.27 -3.50
C CYS A 49 -3.91 -15.54 -4.97
N ALA A 50 -4.82 -14.77 -5.56
CA ALA A 50 -5.26 -14.90 -6.95
C ALA A 50 -4.14 -14.60 -7.96
N ALA A 51 -3.21 -13.70 -7.62
CA ALA A 51 -2.00 -13.48 -8.43
C ALA A 51 -1.10 -14.72 -8.49
N GLY A 52 -1.17 -15.58 -7.48
CA GLY A 52 -0.44 -16.85 -7.37
C GLY A 52 0.72 -16.80 -6.38
N ILE A 53 0.91 -17.90 -5.67
CA ILE A 53 1.95 -18.11 -4.67
C ILE A 53 2.72 -19.37 -5.06
N GLU A 54 4.05 -19.27 -5.11
CA GLU A 54 4.95 -20.39 -5.38
C GLU A 54 5.78 -20.69 -4.14
N GLU A 55 5.82 -21.96 -3.72
CA GLU A 55 6.68 -22.39 -2.64
C GLU A 55 8.08 -22.72 -3.18
N THR A 56 9.10 -22.11 -2.57
CA THR A 56 10.50 -22.36 -2.91
C THR A 56 11.26 -22.83 -1.67
N PRO A 57 12.45 -23.44 -1.82
CA PRO A 57 13.30 -23.75 -0.67
C PRO A 57 13.70 -22.53 0.18
N LYS A 58 13.55 -21.31 -0.36
CA LYS A 58 13.84 -20.03 0.31
C LYS A 58 12.60 -19.36 0.92
N GLY A 59 11.43 -20.03 0.91
CA GLY A 59 10.15 -19.50 1.38
C GLY A 59 9.14 -19.25 0.25
N LYS A 60 8.07 -18.51 0.56
CA LYS A 60 7.01 -18.23 -0.41
C LYS A 60 7.36 -17.07 -1.33
N VAL A 61 7.13 -17.26 -2.63
CA VAL A 61 7.24 -16.23 -3.67
C VAL A 61 5.84 -15.83 -4.12
N TYR A 62 5.54 -14.55 -3.95
CA TYR A 62 4.25 -13.96 -4.31
C TYR A 62 4.36 -13.31 -5.69
N LYS A 63 3.65 -13.84 -6.69
CA LYS A 63 3.77 -13.41 -8.10
C LYS A 63 3.46 -11.93 -8.30
N LEU A 64 2.56 -11.37 -7.50
CA LEU A 64 2.24 -9.94 -7.48
C LEU A 64 3.48 -9.04 -7.33
N PHE A 65 4.50 -9.50 -6.60
CA PHE A 65 5.68 -8.72 -6.25
C PHE A 65 6.96 -9.13 -6.99
N GLN A 66 6.97 -10.31 -7.61
CA GLN A 66 8.17 -11.01 -8.10
C GLN A 66 9.04 -10.20 -9.08
N ASP A 67 8.44 -9.42 -9.98
CA ASP A 67 9.17 -8.63 -10.98
C ASP A 67 9.65 -7.27 -10.46
N HIS A 68 9.29 -6.93 -9.23
CA HIS A 68 9.44 -5.58 -8.73
C HIS A 68 10.19 -5.45 -7.41
N LEU A 69 10.07 -6.43 -6.51
CA LEU A 69 10.72 -6.47 -5.21
C LEU A 69 11.65 -7.69 -5.16
N PHE A 70 12.93 -7.44 -4.87
CA PHE A 70 13.98 -8.48 -4.89
C PHE A 70 14.56 -8.62 -3.48
N GLY A 71 14.77 -9.86 -3.04
CA GLY A 71 15.28 -10.17 -1.70
C GLY A 71 14.36 -9.75 -0.55
N MET A 72 13.04 -9.74 -0.76
CA MET A 72 12.03 -9.34 0.23
C MET A 72 11.08 -10.49 0.64
N ASN A 73 11.37 -11.74 0.26
CA ASN A 73 10.44 -12.86 0.40
C ASN A 73 9.95 -13.06 1.85
N GLN A 74 10.86 -13.06 2.83
CA GLN A 74 10.51 -13.20 4.25
C GLN A 74 9.63 -12.04 4.75
N VAL A 75 9.92 -10.81 4.30
CA VAL A 75 9.14 -9.61 4.67
C VAL A 75 7.73 -9.70 4.08
N LEU A 76 7.62 -10.11 2.82
CA LEU A 76 6.35 -10.32 2.13
C LEU A 76 5.55 -11.44 2.79
N GLU A 77 6.19 -12.56 3.13
CA GLU A 77 5.57 -13.67 3.83
C GLU A 77 5.02 -13.24 5.18
N ARG A 78 5.78 -12.48 5.96
CA ARG A 78 5.31 -11.88 7.21
C ARG A 78 4.10 -10.96 7.00
N ILE A 79 4.13 -10.09 5.99
CA ILE A 79 3.00 -9.20 5.69
C ILE A 79 1.76 -10.00 5.28
N VAL A 80 1.91 -11.07 4.50
CA VAL A 80 0.78 -11.85 4.02
C VAL A 80 0.22 -12.76 5.11
N GLU A 81 1.08 -13.54 5.78
CA GLU A 81 0.68 -14.57 6.73
C GLU A 81 0.37 -14.01 8.12
N ASP A 82 1.11 -13.01 8.60
CA ASP A 82 0.90 -12.46 9.96
C ASP A 82 -0.08 -11.27 9.98
N TYR A 83 -0.32 -10.62 8.83
CA TYR A 83 -1.23 -9.47 8.74
C TYR A 83 -2.44 -9.75 7.85
N PHE A 84 -2.26 -9.91 6.54
CA PHE A 84 -3.39 -9.98 5.61
C PHE A 84 -4.28 -11.21 5.82
N HIS A 85 -3.69 -12.40 6.00
CA HIS A 85 -4.43 -13.64 6.24
C HIS A 85 -5.30 -13.58 7.51
N PRO A 86 -4.74 -13.30 8.71
CA PRO A 86 -5.55 -13.16 9.92
C PRO A 86 -6.53 -11.98 9.85
N ALA A 87 -6.19 -10.87 9.18
CA ALA A 87 -7.11 -9.76 8.99
C ALA A 87 -8.30 -10.13 8.08
N ALA A 88 -8.07 -10.94 7.04
CA ALA A 88 -9.11 -11.46 6.15
C ALA A 88 -10.10 -12.35 6.92
N LEU A 89 -9.62 -13.14 7.89
CA LEU A 89 -10.44 -13.94 8.80
C LEU A 89 -11.20 -13.09 9.83
N GLY A 90 -10.95 -11.78 9.90
CA GLY A 90 -11.62 -10.87 10.84
C GLY A 90 -11.00 -10.83 12.23
N LEU A 91 -9.78 -11.33 12.41
CA LEU A 91 -9.08 -11.27 13.70
C LEU A 91 -8.64 -9.85 14.05
N GLU A 92 -8.28 -9.63 15.33
CA GLU A 92 -7.99 -8.30 15.88
C GLU A 92 -6.91 -7.52 15.14
N VAL A 93 -6.00 -8.20 14.44
CA VAL A 93 -4.92 -7.56 13.68
C VAL A 93 -5.44 -6.60 12.60
N ARG A 94 -6.67 -6.82 12.08
CA ARG A 94 -7.34 -5.90 11.15
C ARG A 94 -7.57 -4.49 11.73
N LYS A 95 -7.59 -4.38 13.06
CA LYS A 95 -7.78 -3.12 13.81
C LYS A 95 -6.47 -2.37 14.04
N ARG A 96 -5.44 -2.67 13.23
CA ARG A 96 -4.10 -2.09 13.31
C ARG A 96 -3.69 -1.52 11.96
N ILE A 97 -2.93 -0.44 12.01
CA ILE A 97 -2.26 0.17 10.86
C ILE A 97 -0.99 -0.63 10.58
N LEU A 98 -0.84 -1.13 9.35
CA LEU A 98 0.39 -1.76 8.91
C LEU A 98 1.45 -0.68 8.68
N LEU A 99 2.44 -0.57 9.57
CA LEU A 99 3.53 0.40 9.46
C LEU A 99 4.79 -0.27 8.89
N LEU A 100 5.11 0.05 7.65
CA LEU A 100 6.36 -0.35 6.99
C LEU A 100 7.49 0.58 7.45
N MET A 101 8.45 0.05 8.18
CA MET A 101 9.57 0.81 8.73
C MET A 101 10.88 0.28 8.17
N GLY A 102 11.69 1.17 7.58
CA GLY A 102 12.91 0.74 6.90
C GLY A 102 13.71 1.92 6.36
N PRO A 103 14.94 1.71 5.92
CA PRO A 103 15.76 2.77 5.36
C PRO A 103 15.15 3.31 4.05
N VAL A 104 15.60 4.50 3.63
CA VAL A 104 15.16 5.12 2.37
C VAL A 104 15.42 4.18 1.20
N SER A 105 14.61 4.23 0.14
CA SER A 105 14.82 3.38 -1.04
C SER A 105 14.69 1.85 -0.80
N GLY A 106 14.28 1.40 0.39
CA GLY A 106 14.12 -0.02 0.73
C GLY A 106 12.86 -0.72 0.16
N GLY A 107 12.23 -0.20 -0.89
CA GLY A 107 11.08 -0.84 -1.53
C GLY A 107 9.71 -0.69 -0.83
N LYS A 108 9.62 0.03 0.30
CA LYS A 108 8.36 0.25 1.05
C LYS A 108 7.24 0.85 0.20
N SER A 109 7.48 2.01 -0.43
CA SER A 109 6.48 2.68 -1.26
C SER A 109 6.14 1.83 -2.49
N THR A 110 7.15 1.16 -3.08
CA THR A 110 6.93 0.23 -4.20
C THR A 110 5.98 -0.91 -3.83
N LEU A 111 6.10 -1.47 -2.62
CA LEU A 111 5.18 -2.50 -2.12
C LEU A 111 3.74 -1.97 -2.08
N VAL A 112 3.51 -0.79 -1.51
CA VAL A 112 2.17 -0.18 -1.45
C VAL A 112 1.64 0.13 -2.85
N THR A 113 2.47 0.65 -3.76
CA THR A 113 2.11 0.86 -5.17
C THR A 113 1.67 -0.43 -5.85
N LEU A 114 2.34 -1.56 -5.58
CA LEU A 114 1.97 -2.85 -6.16
C LEU A 114 0.65 -3.39 -5.59
N LEU A 115 0.39 -3.19 -4.29
CA LEU A 115 -0.91 -3.51 -3.70
C LEU A 115 -2.03 -2.71 -4.35
N LYS A 116 -1.85 -1.39 -4.51
CA LYS A 116 -2.81 -0.51 -5.18
C LYS A 116 -3.10 -0.94 -6.61
N ARG A 117 -2.05 -1.14 -7.43
CA ARG A 117 -2.19 -1.60 -8.82
C ARG A 117 -2.81 -2.99 -8.91
N GLY A 118 -2.42 -3.89 -8.01
CA GLY A 118 -3.04 -5.21 -7.89
C GLY A 118 -4.53 -5.09 -7.61
N LEU A 119 -4.93 -4.17 -6.73
CA LEU A 119 -6.33 -4.00 -6.31
C LEU A 119 -7.18 -3.42 -7.43
N GLU A 120 -6.65 -2.45 -8.18
CA GLU A 120 -7.26 -1.95 -9.40
C GLU A 120 -7.48 -3.06 -10.43
N ALA A 121 -6.45 -3.86 -10.71
CA ALA A 121 -6.52 -4.95 -11.67
C ALA A 121 -7.49 -6.05 -11.21
N TYR A 122 -7.45 -6.41 -9.92
CA TYR A 122 -8.32 -7.42 -9.33
C TYR A 122 -9.79 -6.98 -9.35
N SER A 123 -10.07 -5.70 -9.12
CA SER A 123 -11.45 -5.17 -9.20
C SER A 123 -12.10 -5.30 -10.58
N ARG A 124 -11.30 -5.53 -11.63
CA ARG A 124 -11.75 -5.77 -13.01
C ARG A 124 -11.97 -7.24 -13.32
N THR A 125 -11.67 -8.15 -12.39
CA THR A 125 -11.96 -9.58 -12.56
C THR A 125 -13.34 -9.93 -11.97
N PRO A 126 -13.92 -11.08 -12.36
CA PRO A 126 -15.12 -11.60 -11.70
C PRO A 126 -14.90 -11.88 -10.21
N GLU A 127 -13.73 -12.35 -9.81
CA GLU A 127 -13.41 -12.72 -8.41
C GLU A 127 -13.19 -11.49 -7.52
N GLY A 128 -12.63 -10.40 -8.06
CA GLY A 128 -12.46 -9.14 -7.34
C GLY A 128 -13.68 -8.22 -7.41
N ALA A 129 -14.84 -8.79 -7.70
CA ALA A 129 -16.08 -8.07 -7.83
C ALA A 129 -16.48 -7.22 -6.62
N LEU A 130 -16.79 -5.95 -6.87
CA LEU A 130 -17.23 -4.99 -5.86
C LEU A 130 -18.41 -4.17 -6.38
N TYR A 131 -19.42 -3.97 -5.54
CA TYR A 131 -20.59 -3.17 -5.86
C TYR A 131 -20.84 -2.15 -4.75
N GLY A 132 -21.55 -1.08 -5.10
CA GLY A 132 -21.87 0.00 -4.18
C GLY A 132 -23.22 0.63 -4.49
N ILE A 133 -23.78 1.33 -3.51
CA ILE A 133 -25.01 2.11 -3.72
C ILE A 133 -24.72 3.19 -4.78
N LYS A 134 -25.53 3.21 -5.84
CA LYS A 134 -25.31 4.09 -6.98
C LYS A 134 -25.33 5.56 -6.57
N GLY A 135 -24.30 6.30 -6.96
CA GLY A 135 -24.14 7.72 -6.63
C GLY A 135 -23.70 7.99 -5.18
N CYS A 136 -23.22 6.97 -4.47
CA CYS A 136 -22.54 7.18 -3.19
C CYS A 136 -21.09 7.63 -3.41
N PRO A 137 -20.63 8.72 -2.76
CA PRO A 137 -19.24 9.19 -2.89
C PRO A 137 -18.20 8.26 -2.24
N MET A 138 -18.65 7.37 -1.33
CA MET A 138 -17.82 6.46 -0.54
C MET A 138 -17.97 4.99 -0.95
N GLN A 139 -18.56 4.69 -2.11
CA GLN A 139 -18.72 3.30 -2.57
C GLN A 139 -19.46 2.41 -1.54
N GLU A 140 -20.51 2.97 -0.92
CA GLU A 140 -21.23 2.36 0.21
C GLU A 140 -21.69 0.92 -0.06
N GLU A 141 -21.45 0.04 0.90
CA GLU A 141 -21.83 -1.37 0.83
C GLU A 141 -23.36 -1.52 0.85
N PRO A 142 -23.99 -2.09 -0.20
CA PRO A 142 -25.45 -2.16 -0.25
C PRO A 142 -26.08 -2.97 0.89
N LEU A 143 -25.38 -3.96 1.47
CA LEU A 143 -25.90 -4.70 2.64
C LEU A 143 -26.16 -3.81 3.86
N HIS A 144 -25.60 -2.59 3.92
CA HIS A 144 -25.91 -1.63 4.99
C HIS A 144 -27.35 -1.11 4.92
N LEU A 145 -28.04 -1.23 3.78
CA LEU A 145 -29.48 -0.93 3.63
C LEU A 145 -30.36 -1.79 4.54
N VAL A 146 -29.91 -2.99 4.88
CA VAL A 146 -30.67 -3.94 5.69
C VAL A 146 -30.79 -3.41 7.14
N PRO A 147 -32.00 -3.37 7.72
CA PRO A 147 -32.20 -3.01 9.12
C PRO A 147 -31.36 -3.86 10.08
N ALA A 148 -30.83 -3.24 11.15
CA ALA A 148 -29.89 -3.87 12.07
C ALA A 148 -30.42 -5.18 12.67
N GLU A 149 -31.73 -5.26 12.93
CA GLU A 149 -32.42 -6.42 13.48
C GLU A 149 -32.39 -7.64 12.54
N LEU A 150 -32.33 -7.42 11.23
CA LEU A 150 -32.36 -8.47 10.20
C LEU A 150 -30.95 -8.88 9.73
N ARG A 151 -29.94 -8.03 9.95
CA ARG A 151 -28.57 -8.26 9.46
C ARG A 151 -27.99 -9.59 9.96
N ARG A 152 -28.25 -9.98 11.21
CA ARG A 152 -27.66 -11.20 11.80
C ARG A 152 -28.15 -12.47 11.12
N ASP A 153 -29.42 -12.52 10.73
CA ASP A 153 -30.01 -13.70 10.11
C ASP A 153 -29.67 -13.75 8.62
N LEU A 154 -29.74 -12.60 7.93
CA LEU A 154 -29.31 -12.49 6.54
C LEU A 154 -27.82 -12.80 6.37
N ALA A 155 -26.95 -12.30 7.25
CA ALA A 155 -25.51 -12.58 7.21
C ALA A 155 -25.23 -14.09 7.31
N ARG A 156 -25.99 -14.81 8.15
CA ARG A 156 -25.89 -16.27 8.28
C ARG A 156 -26.41 -17.01 7.04
N GLU A 157 -27.50 -16.56 6.45
CA GLU A 157 -28.04 -17.11 5.20
C GLU A 157 -27.05 -16.96 4.04
N LEU A 158 -26.46 -15.77 3.90
CA LEU A 158 -25.56 -15.42 2.80
C LEU A 158 -24.11 -15.90 3.02
N GLY A 159 -23.74 -16.30 4.24
CA GLY A 159 -22.35 -16.63 4.58
C GLY A 159 -21.41 -15.43 4.53
N VAL A 160 -21.91 -14.24 4.86
CA VAL A 160 -21.15 -12.97 4.82
C VAL A 160 -21.12 -12.31 6.20
N VAL A 161 -20.32 -11.25 6.32
CA VAL A 161 -20.29 -10.41 7.53
C VAL A 161 -20.77 -9.02 7.16
N ILE A 162 -21.82 -8.54 7.82
CA ILE A 162 -22.36 -7.19 7.64
C ILE A 162 -21.95 -6.36 8.87
N GLU A 163 -20.99 -5.46 8.68
CA GLU A 163 -20.45 -4.58 9.73
C GLU A 163 -20.38 -3.15 9.22
N GLY A 164 -20.90 -2.20 9.99
CA GLY A 164 -20.96 -0.78 9.62
C GLY A 164 -22.39 -0.28 9.46
N GLU A 165 -22.52 1.00 9.16
CA GLU A 165 -23.79 1.69 8.97
C GLU A 165 -23.81 2.48 7.67
N LEU A 166 -25.02 2.72 7.13
CA LEU A 166 -25.20 3.61 5.99
C LEU A 166 -24.62 4.99 6.26
N CYS A 167 -23.80 5.46 5.32
CA CYS A 167 -23.24 6.80 5.33
C CYS A 167 -24.36 7.85 5.33
N PRO A 168 -24.07 9.07 5.84
CA PRO A 168 -25.09 10.10 6.01
C PRO A 168 -25.87 10.42 4.73
N LEU A 169 -25.20 10.46 3.57
CA LEU A 169 -25.84 10.74 2.30
C LEU A 169 -26.77 9.60 1.86
N CYS A 170 -26.33 8.35 1.90
CA CYS A 170 -27.17 7.21 1.51
C CYS A 170 -28.36 7.05 2.45
N ARG A 171 -28.18 7.28 3.75
CA ARG A 171 -29.26 7.29 4.74
C ARG A 171 -30.30 8.37 4.41
N HIS A 172 -29.86 9.59 4.11
CA HIS A 172 -30.75 10.68 3.71
C HIS A 172 -31.54 10.32 2.45
N ARG A 173 -30.87 9.78 1.42
CA ARG A 173 -31.52 9.34 0.18
C ARG A 173 -32.54 8.23 0.42
N LEU A 174 -32.21 7.23 1.24
CA LEU A 174 -33.14 6.16 1.59
C LEU A 174 -34.43 6.71 2.21
N ILE A 175 -34.33 7.64 3.16
CA ILE A 175 -35.49 8.22 3.85
C ILE A 175 -36.31 9.12 2.91
N HIS A 176 -35.65 10.03 2.19
CA HIS A 176 -36.34 11.13 1.48
C HIS A 176 -36.58 10.88 -0.01
N GLU A 177 -35.71 10.13 -0.69
CA GLU A 177 -35.85 9.83 -2.13
C GLU A 177 -36.53 8.48 -2.36
N TYR A 178 -36.21 7.47 -1.53
CA TYR A 178 -36.73 6.11 -1.68
C TYR A 178 -37.88 5.77 -0.71
N GLU A 179 -38.24 6.68 0.20
CA GLU A 179 -39.31 6.50 1.20
C GLU A 179 -39.12 5.25 2.07
N GLY A 180 -37.88 4.94 2.44
CA GLY A 180 -37.51 3.78 3.26
C GLY A 180 -37.51 2.44 2.51
N ARG A 181 -37.82 2.43 1.21
CA ARG A 181 -37.89 1.21 0.38
C ARG A 181 -36.53 0.82 -0.16
N ILE A 182 -35.85 -0.08 0.56
CA ILE A 182 -34.51 -0.56 0.23
C ILE A 182 -34.45 -1.26 -1.13
N GLU A 183 -35.54 -1.91 -1.55
CA GLU A 183 -35.66 -2.63 -2.82
C GLU A 183 -35.57 -1.70 -4.04
N ARG A 184 -35.84 -0.40 -3.85
CA ARG A 184 -35.77 0.61 -4.92
C ARG A 184 -34.40 1.27 -5.05
N VAL A 185 -33.50 1.00 -4.11
CA VAL A 185 -32.18 1.62 -4.10
C VAL A 185 -31.32 0.98 -5.22
N PRO A 186 -30.85 1.78 -6.19
CA PRO A 186 -30.00 1.27 -7.25
C PRO A 186 -28.59 0.94 -6.74
N VAL A 187 -28.04 -0.16 -7.22
CA VAL A 187 -26.68 -0.64 -6.97
C VAL A 187 -25.90 -0.62 -8.29
N GLU A 188 -24.61 -0.33 -8.23
CA GLU A 188 -23.73 -0.32 -9.39
C GLU A 188 -22.41 -1.06 -9.13
N ARG A 189 -21.78 -1.54 -10.22
CA ARG A 189 -20.42 -2.07 -10.17
C ARG A 189 -19.45 -0.95 -9.84
N ILE A 190 -18.56 -1.20 -8.89
CA ILE A 190 -17.45 -0.31 -8.56
C ILE A 190 -16.15 -0.88 -9.12
N LEU A 191 -15.41 -0.02 -9.83
CA LEU A 191 -14.05 -0.32 -10.28
C LEU A 191 -13.09 0.52 -9.45
N ILE A 192 -12.14 -0.15 -8.81
CA ILE A 192 -11.14 0.52 -7.97
C ILE A 192 -10.16 1.26 -8.88
N SER A 193 -9.85 2.49 -8.51
CA SER A 193 -8.92 3.37 -9.21
C SER A 193 -8.28 4.39 -8.27
N GLU A 194 -6.96 4.41 -8.22
CA GLU A 194 -6.16 5.45 -7.58
C GLU A 194 -6.31 6.79 -8.30
N THR A 195 -6.37 6.78 -9.63
CA THR A 195 -6.47 8.02 -10.43
C THR A 195 -7.81 8.71 -10.24
N GLU A 196 -8.91 7.94 -10.25
CA GLU A 196 -10.27 8.47 -10.03
C GLU A 196 -10.63 8.61 -8.54
N ARG A 197 -9.72 8.23 -7.63
CA ARG A 197 -9.91 8.22 -6.16
C ARG A 197 -11.15 7.42 -5.75
N VAL A 198 -11.19 6.16 -6.18
CA VAL A 198 -12.26 5.19 -5.89
C VAL A 198 -11.64 3.95 -5.25
N GLY A 199 -11.91 3.71 -3.97
CA GLY A 199 -11.35 2.60 -3.19
C GLY A 199 -9.84 2.70 -2.90
N ILE A 200 -9.17 3.76 -3.34
CA ILE A 200 -7.75 4.02 -3.03
C ILE A 200 -7.60 5.49 -2.64
N GLY A 201 -7.05 5.73 -1.45
CA GLY A 201 -6.66 7.05 -0.97
C GLY A 201 -5.17 7.12 -0.64
N THR A 202 -4.60 8.31 -0.75
CA THR A 202 -3.19 8.57 -0.45
C THR A 202 -3.06 9.90 0.28
N PHE A 203 -2.62 9.82 1.53
CA PHE A 203 -2.33 10.99 2.33
C PHE A 203 -0.82 11.18 2.47
N SER A 204 -0.34 12.38 2.14
CA SER A 204 1.04 12.80 2.39
C SER A 204 1.02 14.07 3.24
N PRO A 205 1.70 14.07 4.40
CA PRO A 205 1.72 15.22 5.29
C PRO A 205 2.41 16.40 4.62
N SER A 206 1.72 17.54 4.59
CA SER A 206 2.32 18.86 4.35
C SER A 206 2.91 19.41 5.65
N ASP A 207 3.36 20.67 5.68
CA ASP A 207 3.81 21.33 6.92
C ASP A 207 2.76 21.10 8.04
N PRO A 208 3.13 20.51 9.21
CA PRO A 208 2.19 20.17 10.27
C PRO A 208 1.34 21.35 10.76
N LYS A 209 1.84 22.59 10.62
CA LYS A 209 1.10 23.79 11.04
C LYS A 209 0.00 24.20 10.07
N SER A 210 0.04 23.72 8.83
CA SER A 210 -0.92 24.06 7.78
C SER A 210 -1.76 22.86 7.32
N GLN A 211 -1.69 21.73 8.01
CA GLN A 211 -2.46 20.54 7.67
C GLN A 211 -3.95 20.76 7.96
N ASP A 212 -4.79 20.62 6.93
CA ASP A 212 -6.24 20.70 7.05
C ASP A 212 -6.84 19.28 7.17
N ILE A 213 -7.57 19.04 8.25
CA ILE A 213 -8.24 17.76 8.49
C ILE A 213 -9.26 17.44 7.39
N ALA A 214 -9.77 18.45 6.69
CA ALA A 214 -10.67 18.28 5.58
C ALA A 214 -10.10 17.39 4.46
N GLU A 215 -8.77 17.35 4.30
CA GLU A 215 -8.11 16.45 3.35
C GLU A 215 -8.37 14.98 3.69
N LEU A 216 -8.54 14.62 4.98
CA LEU A 216 -8.85 13.25 5.39
C LEU A 216 -10.34 12.94 5.38
N VAL A 217 -11.16 13.86 5.92
CA VAL A 217 -12.57 13.56 6.27
C VAL A 217 -13.59 14.22 5.36
N GLY A 218 -13.15 15.08 4.44
CA GLY A 218 -13.99 15.88 3.56
C GLY A 218 -14.25 17.30 4.10
N SER A 219 -15.05 18.08 3.37
CA SER A 219 -15.33 19.48 3.75
C SER A 219 -16.78 19.87 3.56
N LEU A 220 -17.21 20.96 4.20
CA LEU A 220 -18.50 21.59 3.90
C LEU A 220 -18.45 22.24 2.50
N ASP A 221 -19.58 22.19 1.81
CA ASP A 221 -19.85 22.90 0.56
C ASP A 221 -20.70 24.13 0.87
N PHE A 222 -20.06 25.30 0.97
CA PHE A 222 -20.74 26.54 1.35
C PHE A 222 -21.87 26.94 0.39
N ALA A 223 -21.74 26.64 -0.91
CA ALA A 223 -22.78 26.93 -1.88
C ALA A 223 -24.03 26.07 -1.64
N LYS A 224 -23.85 24.79 -1.29
CA LYS A 224 -24.95 23.92 -0.91
C LYS A 224 -25.48 24.21 0.49
N LEU A 225 -24.64 24.73 1.39
CA LEU A 225 -25.07 25.15 2.73
C LEU A 225 -26.09 26.29 2.65
N GLU A 226 -25.90 27.25 1.73
CA GLU A 226 -26.89 28.31 1.48
C GLU A 226 -28.22 27.73 0.96
N GLN A 227 -28.16 26.66 0.16
CA GLN A 227 -29.35 26.00 -0.39
C GLN A 227 -30.13 25.18 0.66
N TYR A 228 -29.43 24.42 1.51
CA TYR A 228 -30.04 23.47 2.45
C TYR A 228 -30.14 24.01 3.89
N GLY A 229 -29.46 25.10 4.21
CA GLY A 229 -29.61 25.86 5.45
C GLY A 229 -29.04 25.22 6.72
N SER A 230 -28.37 24.06 6.63
CA SER A 230 -27.78 23.40 7.81
C SER A 230 -26.44 22.71 7.53
N GLU A 231 -25.47 22.92 8.43
CA GLU A 231 -24.16 22.23 8.42
C GLU A 231 -24.29 20.71 8.64
N SER A 232 -25.42 20.27 9.20
CA SER A 232 -25.70 18.85 9.46
C SER A 232 -26.46 18.16 8.33
N ASP A 233 -26.81 18.88 7.25
CA ASP A 233 -27.43 18.26 6.08
C ASP A 233 -26.35 17.58 5.22
N PRO A 234 -26.38 16.25 5.07
CA PRO A 234 -25.33 15.52 4.36
C PRO A 234 -25.19 15.90 2.89
N ARG A 235 -26.20 16.55 2.28
CA ARG A 235 -26.12 17.07 0.91
C ARG A 235 -25.23 18.31 0.82
N ALA A 236 -25.06 19.05 1.92
CA ALA A 236 -24.17 20.20 2.03
C ALA A 236 -22.72 19.81 2.39
N TYR A 237 -22.43 18.52 2.52
CA TYR A 237 -21.09 18.02 2.84
C TYR A 237 -20.48 17.26 1.66
N ARG A 238 -19.20 17.52 1.39
CA ARG A 238 -18.42 16.78 0.39
C ARG A 238 -17.67 15.66 1.09
N PHE A 239 -18.04 14.42 0.77
CA PHE A 239 -17.36 13.22 1.23
C PHE A 239 -16.23 12.86 0.26
N ASP A 240 -15.26 13.76 0.13
CA ASP A 240 -14.14 13.69 -0.83
C ASP A 240 -12.76 13.65 -0.16
N GLY A 241 -12.72 13.49 1.17
CA GLY A 241 -11.48 13.26 1.91
C GLY A 241 -10.89 11.87 1.63
N GLU A 242 -9.61 11.68 1.96
CA GLU A 242 -8.90 10.44 1.66
C GLU A 242 -9.54 9.20 2.31
N ILE A 243 -10.08 9.30 3.54
CA ILE A 243 -10.82 8.20 4.19
C ILE A 243 -12.13 7.92 3.45
N ASN A 244 -12.80 8.96 2.93
CA ASN A 244 -14.04 8.78 2.18
C ASN A 244 -13.80 8.02 0.88
N ARG A 245 -12.72 8.40 0.17
CA ARG A 245 -12.37 7.86 -1.14
C ARG A 245 -11.71 6.49 -1.09
N ALA A 246 -11.01 6.17 0.01
CA ALA A 246 -10.36 4.88 0.22
C ALA A 246 -11.32 3.77 0.70
N ASN A 247 -12.56 4.12 1.06
CA ASN A 247 -13.54 3.17 1.56
C ASN A 247 -13.71 1.96 0.61
N ARG A 248 -13.86 0.77 1.20
CA ARG A 248 -13.86 -0.54 0.54
C ARG A 248 -12.52 -0.92 -0.12
N GLY A 249 -11.42 -0.24 0.17
CA GLY A 249 -10.11 -0.58 -0.35
C GLY A 249 -8.94 -0.20 0.56
N LEU A 250 -8.03 0.66 0.09
CA LEU A 250 -6.73 0.91 0.73
C LEU A 250 -6.48 2.41 0.92
N LEU A 251 -6.07 2.79 2.13
CA LEU A 251 -5.58 4.13 2.43
C LEU A 251 -4.07 4.08 2.77
N GLU A 252 -3.26 4.78 1.97
CA GLU A 252 -1.83 4.94 2.19
C GLU A 252 -1.54 6.21 2.99
N PHE A 253 -0.77 6.09 4.07
CA PHE A 253 -0.14 7.22 4.77
C PHE A 253 1.36 7.26 4.48
N GLN A 254 1.77 8.26 3.71
CA GLN A 254 3.19 8.54 3.49
C GLN A 254 3.74 9.28 4.70
N GLU A 255 4.80 8.79 5.34
CA GLU A 255 5.43 9.47 6.49
C GLU A 255 4.46 9.77 7.66
N LEU A 256 3.58 8.82 8.00
CA LEU A 256 2.52 8.95 9.01
C LEU A 256 2.97 9.66 10.30
N LEU A 257 4.18 9.39 10.77
CA LEU A 257 4.71 9.89 12.04
C LEU A 257 5.02 11.41 12.02
N LYS A 258 4.94 12.07 10.87
CA LYS A 258 5.03 13.53 10.73
C LYS A 258 3.67 14.24 10.84
N CYS A 259 2.57 13.51 10.87
CA CYS A 259 1.22 14.09 10.98
C CYS A 259 1.02 14.78 12.33
N ASP A 260 0.17 15.81 12.36
CA ASP A 260 -0.27 16.42 13.62
C ASP A 260 -1.03 15.39 14.50
N GLN A 261 -0.93 15.54 15.83
CA GLN A 261 -1.59 14.66 16.79
C GLN A 261 -3.10 14.57 16.55
N LYS A 262 -3.75 15.67 16.13
CA LYS A 262 -5.18 15.68 15.81
C LYS A 262 -5.52 14.63 14.75
N PHE A 263 -4.73 14.53 13.68
CA PHE A 263 -4.93 13.54 12.62
C PHE A 263 -4.80 12.12 13.17
N LEU A 264 -3.78 11.88 13.99
CA LEU A 264 -3.52 10.57 14.59
C LEU A 264 -4.69 10.10 15.48
N TYR A 265 -5.41 11.01 16.16
CA TYR A 265 -6.60 10.65 16.93
C TYR A 265 -7.77 10.16 16.05
N HIS A 266 -7.97 10.76 14.87
CA HIS A 266 -9.01 10.29 13.95
C HIS A 266 -8.71 8.88 13.42
N LEU A 267 -7.43 8.55 13.23
CA LEU A 267 -7.00 7.19 12.84
C LEU A 267 -7.21 6.17 13.95
N LEU A 268 -7.16 6.58 15.23
CA LEU A 268 -7.49 5.68 16.32
C LEU A 268 -8.94 5.21 16.17
N SER A 269 -9.93 6.12 16.17
CA SER A 269 -11.34 5.72 16.03
C SER A 269 -11.57 4.83 14.80
N LEU A 270 -10.97 5.19 13.66
CA LEU A 270 -11.08 4.41 12.43
C LEU A 270 -10.53 2.98 12.59
N THR A 271 -9.34 2.82 13.18
CA THR A 271 -8.73 1.50 13.41
C THR A 271 -9.48 0.67 14.45
N GLN A 272 -10.02 1.29 15.52
CA GLN A 272 -10.67 0.53 16.60
C GLN A 272 -12.10 0.11 16.26
N GLU A 273 -12.88 1.07 15.77
CA GLU A 273 -14.33 0.98 15.63
C GLU A 273 -14.77 0.79 14.18
N GLY A 274 -13.87 1.00 13.21
CA GLY A 274 -14.24 1.06 11.78
C GLY A 274 -14.98 2.34 11.42
N ASN A 275 -14.88 3.39 12.26
CA ASN A 275 -15.66 4.60 12.13
C ASN A 275 -14.80 5.86 12.31
N PHE A 276 -15.16 6.95 11.64
CA PHE A 276 -14.57 8.26 11.90
C PHE A 276 -15.65 9.32 12.13
N LYS A 277 -15.28 10.38 12.86
CA LYS A 277 -16.14 11.54 13.09
C LYS A 277 -15.75 12.68 12.17
N THR A 278 -16.74 13.27 11.52
CA THR A 278 -16.57 14.50 10.74
C THR A 278 -17.65 15.53 11.07
N GLY A 279 -17.26 16.79 11.23
CA GLY A 279 -18.15 17.90 11.55
C GLY A 279 -19.14 17.59 12.68
N ARG A 280 -20.43 17.87 12.44
CA ARG A 280 -21.54 17.59 13.36
C ARG A 280 -22.26 16.26 13.08
N TYR A 281 -21.73 15.44 12.16
CA TYR A 281 -22.37 14.17 11.79
C TYR A 281 -22.19 13.10 12.86
N ALA A 282 -23.06 12.08 12.80
CA ALA A 282 -22.82 10.82 13.49
C ALA A 282 -21.54 10.16 12.97
N LEU A 283 -21.03 9.18 13.73
CA LEU A 283 -19.91 8.36 13.29
C LEU A 283 -20.21 7.74 11.92
N ILE A 284 -19.28 7.89 10.98
CA ILE A 284 -19.37 7.36 9.63
C ILE A 284 -18.52 6.10 9.56
N SER A 285 -19.11 4.98 9.13
CA SER A 285 -18.38 3.73 8.94
C SER A 285 -17.51 3.77 7.69
N ALA A 286 -16.33 3.16 7.78
CA ALA A 286 -15.41 2.93 6.68
C ALA A 286 -14.73 1.56 6.82
N ASP A 287 -14.67 0.82 5.72
CA ASP A 287 -14.03 -0.48 5.59
C ASP A 287 -12.80 -0.33 4.69
N GLU A 288 -11.63 -0.13 5.29
CA GLU A 288 -10.39 0.08 4.54
C GLU A 288 -9.17 -0.50 5.24
N VAL A 289 -8.16 -0.84 4.43
CA VAL A 289 -6.84 -1.24 4.92
C VAL A 289 -5.97 -0.01 5.06
N LEU A 290 -5.43 0.21 6.27
CA LEU A 290 -4.53 1.31 6.56
C LEU A 290 -3.08 0.86 6.47
N ILE A 291 -2.34 1.39 5.50
CA ILE A 291 -0.92 1.10 5.33
C ILE A 291 -0.14 2.41 5.42
N ALA A 292 0.86 2.43 6.28
CA ALA A 292 1.73 3.57 6.48
C ALA A 292 3.18 3.17 6.22
N HIS A 293 4.02 4.14 5.82
CA HIS A 293 5.46 3.94 5.78
C HIS A 293 6.23 5.11 6.40
N THR A 294 7.38 4.80 7.00
CA THR A 294 8.27 5.78 7.64
C THR A 294 9.72 5.29 7.58
N ASN A 295 10.67 6.18 7.84
CA ASN A 295 12.06 5.79 7.99
C ASN A 295 12.41 5.38 9.43
N ALA A 296 13.52 4.67 9.58
CA ALA A 296 13.95 4.15 10.89
C ALA A 296 14.30 5.26 11.89
N GLN A 297 14.80 6.41 11.42
CA GLN A 297 15.17 7.52 12.29
C GLN A 297 13.93 8.19 12.89
N GLU A 298 12.94 8.48 12.05
CA GLU A 298 11.64 9.02 12.45
C GLU A 298 10.93 8.10 13.43
N TYR A 299 10.90 6.80 13.15
CA TYR A 299 10.32 5.83 14.06
C TYR A 299 11.01 5.86 15.43
N ARG A 300 12.35 5.89 15.48
CA ARG A 300 13.09 5.99 16.75
C ARG A 300 12.76 7.28 17.49
N SER A 301 12.73 8.42 16.80
CA SER A 301 12.36 9.71 17.38
C SER A 301 10.93 9.69 17.94
N PHE A 302 9.97 9.11 17.21
CA PHE A 302 8.58 8.98 17.64
C PHE A 302 8.44 8.11 18.89
N ILE A 303 9.16 6.97 18.95
CA ILE A 303 9.15 6.13 20.15
C ILE A 303 9.77 6.86 21.34
N ALA A 304 10.92 7.52 21.15
CA ALA A 304 11.64 8.25 22.18
C ALA A 304 10.87 9.46 22.73
N ALA A 305 10.09 10.14 21.88
CA ALA A 305 9.27 11.28 22.29
C ALA A 305 8.17 10.94 23.29
N GLY A 306 7.84 9.65 23.48
CA GLY A 306 6.83 9.20 24.45
C GLY A 306 5.38 9.59 24.14
N ALA A 307 5.16 10.52 23.21
CA ALA A 307 3.84 10.95 22.78
C ALA A 307 3.07 9.84 22.03
N ASN A 308 1.73 9.89 22.10
CA ASN A 308 0.82 9.05 21.32
C ASN A 308 0.89 7.53 21.61
N GLU A 309 0.94 7.13 22.89
CA GLU A 309 0.87 5.70 23.29
C GLU A 309 -0.35 4.96 22.70
N GLY A 310 -1.49 5.65 22.60
CA GLY A 310 -2.69 5.11 21.95
C GLY A 310 -2.41 4.63 20.53
N LEU A 311 -1.65 5.41 19.74
CA LEU A 311 -1.28 5.04 18.38
C LEU A 311 -0.30 3.86 18.36
N LYS A 312 0.70 3.84 19.26
CA LYS A 312 1.67 2.74 19.34
C LYS A 312 0.99 1.38 19.48
N SER A 313 -0.07 1.28 20.29
CA SER A 313 -0.86 0.03 20.44
C SER A 313 -1.60 -0.42 19.17
N ARG A 314 -1.80 0.50 18.22
CA ARG A 314 -2.51 0.29 16.95
C ARG A 314 -1.58 0.13 15.76
N LEU A 315 -0.26 0.21 15.94
CA LEU A 315 0.70 -0.03 14.87
C LEU A 315 1.09 -1.51 14.85
N LEU A 316 0.99 -2.14 13.69
CA LEU A 316 1.73 -3.37 13.38
C LEU A 316 2.98 -2.99 12.61
N VAL A 317 4.13 -2.98 13.28
CA VAL A 317 5.40 -2.56 12.68
C VAL A 317 6.05 -3.74 11.96
N VAL A 318 6.24 -3.60 10.65
CA VAL A 318 7.01 -4.53 9.83
C VAL A 318 8.29 -3.84 9.38
N LYS A 319 9.43 -4.44 9.73
CA LYS A 319 10.73 -3.96 9.27
C LYS A 319 10.95 -4.35 7.81
N VAL A 320 11.41 -3.40 7.01
CA VAL A 320 11.70 -3.58 5.59
C VAL A 320 13.16 -3.21 5.34
N PRO A 321 14.11 -4.13 5.58
CA PRO A 321 15.53 -3.89 5.38
C PRO A 321 15.90 -3.89 3.89
N TYR A 322 17.13 -3.46 3.59
CA TYR A 322 17.73 -3.74 2.29
C TYR A 322 18.02 -5.24 2.14
N THR A 323 17.97 -5.74 0.90
CA THR A 323 18.45 -7.10 0.62
C THR A 323 19.96 -7.20 0.89
N LEU A 324 20.35 -8.37 1.37
CA LEU A 324 21.75 -8.74 1.59
C LEU A 324 22.20 -9.87 0.64
N GLU A 325 21.33 -10.30 -0.27
CA GLU A 325 21.67 -11.22 -1.33
C GLU A 325 22.21 -10.43 -2.53
N VAL A 326 23.46 -10.69 -2.91
CA VAL A 326 24.12 -9.98 -4.03
C VAL A 326 23.35 -10.19 -5.34
N SER A 327 22.86 -11.41 -5.58
CA SER A 327 22.05 -11.74 -6.74
C SER A 327 20.72 -10.97 -6.79
N GLU A 328 20.07 -10.74 -5.65
CA GLU A 328 18.84 -9.96 -5.57
C GLU A 328 19.10 -8.45 -5.73
N GLU A 329 20.18 -7.93 -5.13
CA GLU A 329 20.59 -6.54 -5.31
C GLU A 329 20.96 -6.25 -6.78
N GLU A 330 21.62 -7.18 -7.47
CA GLU A 330 21.92 -7.04 -8.90
C GLU A 330 20.64 -6.90 -9.74
N LYS A 331 19.58 -7.65 -9.40
CA LYS A 331 18.27 -7.55 -10.08
C LYS A 331 17.67 -6.16 -9.94
N ILE A 332 17.85 -5.49 -8.79
CA ILE A 332 17.39 -4.11 -8.58
C ILE A 332 18.02 -3.17 -9.62
N TYR A 333 19.33 -3.25 -9.81
CA TYR A 333 20.03 -2.38 -10.76
C TYR A 333 19.71 -2.75 -12.21
N ARG A 334 19.66 -4.04 -12.52
CA ARG A 334 19.27 -4.53 -13.84
C ARG A 334 17.88 -4.04 -14.21
N LYS A 335 16.92 -4.06 -13.28
CA LYS A 335 15.57 -3.53 -13.47
C LYS A 335 15.59 -2.02 -13.71
N SER A 336 16.34 -1.24 -12.92
CA SER A 336 16.45 0.22 -13.09
C SER A 336 17.00 0.61 -14.47
N LEU A 337 17.89 -0.22 -15.03
CA LEU A 337 18.45 -0.02 -16.36
C LEU A 337 17.54 -0.50 -17.51
N ARG A 338 16.48 -1.28 -17.23
CA ARG A 338 15.53 -1.73 -18.28
C ARG A 338 14.78 -0.52 -18.83
N GLY A 339 14.78 -0.38 -20.16
CA GLY A 339 14.07 0.71 -20.86
C GLY A 339 14.91 1.98 -21.07
N ILE A 340 16.11 2.07 -20.50
CA ILE A 340 17.05 3.14 -20.84
C ILE A 340 17.75 2.78 -22.15
N ASN A 341 17.60 3.63 -23.17
CA ASN A 341 18.29 3.46 -24.43
C ASN A 341 19.72 4.02 -24.34
N PHE A 342 20.68 3.19 -23.92
CA PHE A 342 22.10 3.55 -23.93
C PHE A 342 22.90 2.60 -24.84
N GLN A 343 23.78 3.17 -25.67
CA GLN A 343 24.67 2.42 -26.59
C GLN A 343 25.98 1.99 -25.90
N VAL A 344 25.93 1.57 -24.64
CA VAL A 344 27.13 1.30 -23.83
C VAL A 344 27.15 -0.18 -23.46
N HIS A 345 28.28 -0.84 -23.69
CA HIS A 345 28.45 -2.24 -23.29
C HIS A 345 28.70 -2.34 -21.78
N LEU A 346 27.83 -3.05 -21.05
CA LEU A 346 28.10 -3.43 -19.67
C LEU A 346 28.94 -4.70 -19.67
N ALA A 347 30.18 -4.62 -19.16
CA ALA A 347 31.02 -5.80 -19.02
C ALA A 347 30.37 -6.82 -18.06
N PRO A 348 30.68 -8.11 -18.21
CA PRO A 348 30.35 -9.12 -17.20
C PRO A 348 30.74 -8.66 -15.80
N PHE A 349 29.89 -8.96 -14.82
CA PHE A 349 30.09 -8.62 -13.41
C PHE A 349 30.11 -7.12 -13.05
N ALA A 350 29.91 -6.20 -14.00
CA ALA A 350 29.86 -4.77 -13.69
C ALA A 350 28.73 -4.43 -12.68
N LEU A 351 27.53 -4.97 -12.91
CA LEU A 351 26.41 -4.81 -11.98
C LEU A 351 26.59 -5.63 -10.70
N GLN A 352 27.14 -6.85 -10.81
CA GLN A 352 27.43 -7.69 -9.65
C GLN A 352 28.44 -7.02 -8.71
N ALA A 353 29.44 -6.31 -9.25
CA ALA A 353 30.41 -5.55 -8.45
C ALA A 353 29.74 -4.41 -7.68
N ALA A 354 28.81 -3.68 -8.30
CA ALA A 354 28.00 -2.69 -7.59
C ALA A 354 27.14 -3.33 -6.49
N ALA A 355 26.53 -4.47 -6.77
CA ALA A 355 25.68 -5.19 -5.83
C ALA A 355 26.48 -5.70 -4.62
N LEU A 356 27.64 -6.32 -4.88
CA LEU A 356 28.56 -6.77 -3.84
C LEU A 356 29.03 -5.61 -2.98
N PHE A 357 29.40 -4.48 -3.59
CA PHE A 357 29.77 -3.27 -2.88
C PHE A 357 28.64 -2.80 -1.95
N ALA A 358 27.41 -2.70 -2.46
CA ALA A 358 26.27 -2.26 -1.66
C ALA A 358 25.98 -3.20 -0.49
N VAL A 359 25.97 -4.51 -0.72
CA VAL A 359 25.75 -5.53 0.33
C VAL A 359 26.84 -5.46 1.41
N LEU A 360 28.12 -5.33 1.03
CA LEU A 360 29.23 -5.20 1.98
C LEU A 360 29.07 -3.98 2.91
N THR A 361 28.50 -2.88 2.43
CA THR A 361 28.23 -1.70 3.28
C THR A 361 27.13 -1.92 4.32
N ARG A 362 26.26 -2.91 4.10
CA ARG A 362 25.07 -3.22 4.93
C ARG A 362 25.34 -4.29 5.98
N VAL A 363 26.32 -5.16 5.74
CA VAL A 363 26.81 -6.15 6.70
C VAL A 363 27.62 -5.44 7.79
N LYS A 364 27.28 -5.64 9.08
CA LYS A 364 28.00 -5.03 10.21
C LYS A 364 29.48 -5.46 10.19
N ALA A 365 30.36 -4.49 10.00
CA ALA A 365 31.78 -4.77 9.77
C ALA A 365 32.51 -5.36 10.98
N GLY A 366 32.09 -5.05 12.23
CA GLY A 366 32.85 -5.46 13.42
C GLY A 366 34.35 -5.17 13.28
N GLU A 367 35.19 -5.98 13.94
CA GLU A 367 36.64 -6.07 13.66
C GLU A 367 36.96 -7.13 12.58
N ARG A 368 36.03 -7.38 11.64
CA ARG A 368 36.17 -8.46 10.66
C ARG A 368 37.10 -8.07 9.52
N ASN A 369 37.94 -9.00 9.09
CA ASN A 369 38.79 -8.79 7.91
C ASN A 369 37.99 -8.97 6.60
N THR A 370 38.56 -8.58 5.46
CA THR A 370 37.90 -8.67 4.15
C THR A 370 37.46 -10.08 3.78
N GLN A 371 38.21 -11.12 4.19
CA GLN A 371 37.87 -12.51 3.87
C GLN A 371 36.65 -12.98 4.66
N GLU A 372 36.54 -12.59 5.92
CA GLU A 372 35.39 -12.87 6.78
C GLU A 372 34.12 -12.21 6.26
N LEU A 373 34.21 -10.95 5.82
CA LEU A 373 33.07 -10.24 5.22
C LEU A 373 32.60 -10.91 3.92
N LEU A 374 33.54 -11.32 3.06
CA LEU A 374 33.20 -12.02 1.82
C LEU A 374 32.61 -13.41 2.07
N ALA A 375 33.12 -14.12 3.09
CA ALA A 375 32.56 -15.41 3.49
C ALA A 375 31.12 -15.26 4.00
N GLU A 376 30.85 -14.21 4.79
CA GLU A 376 29.50 -13.91 5.29
C GLU A 376 28.52 -13.53 4.17
N VAL A 377 28.94 -12.71 3.21
CA VAL A 377 28.09 -12.37 2.05
C VAL A 377 27.78 -13.62 1.22
N LYS A 378 28.77 -14.51 1.04
CA LYS A 378 28.54 -15.79 0.34
C LYS A 378 27.61 -16.71 1.12
N ALA A 379 27.69 -16.73 2.45
CA ALA A 379 26.79 -17.52 3.29
C ALA A 379 25.34 -17.03 3.16
N GLN A 380 25.13 -15.72 3.01
CA GLN A 380 23.81 -15.11 2.85
C GLN A 380 23.13 -15.41 1.51
N GLU A 381 23.84 -15.91 0.50
CA GLU A 381 23.17 -16.41 -0.71
C GLU A 381 22.43 -17.74 -0.48
N GLN A 382 22.66 -18.41 0.65
CA GLN A 382 21.98 -19.63 1.07
C GLN A 382 20.74 -19.33 1.92
N PRO A 383 19.74 -20.24 1.97
CA PRO A 383 18.54 -20.05 2.80
C PRO A 383 18.93 -19.89 4.28
N GLU A 384 18.50 -18.80 4.90
CA GLU A 384 18.90 -18.44 6.27
C GLU A 384 18.31 -19.38 7.33
N PRO A 385 19.09 -19.77 8.36
CA PRO A 385 18.55 -20.31 9.60
C PRO A 385 17.93 -19.21 10.49
N ALA A 386 16.86 -19.56 11.22
CA ALA A 386 16.14 -18.64 12.09
C ALA A 386 17.01 -18.13 13.27
N GLY A 387 17.03 -16.81 13.50
CA GLY A 387 17.62 -16.21 14.71
C GLY A 387 18.44 -14.92 14.56
N GLU A 388 18.31 -14.17 13.46
CA GLU A 388 19.20 -13.04 13.17
C GLU A 388 18.94 -11.74 13.95
N ASP A 389 19.99 -10.91 13.98
CA ASP A 389 19.99 -9.52 14.44
C ASP A 389 18.84 -8.72 13.78
N PRO A 390 17.87 -8.22 14.56
CA PRO A 390 16.68 -7.58 14.03
C PRO A 390 16.97 -6.25 13.31
N ASP A 391 18.20 -5.72 13.36
CA ASP A 391 18.61 -4.49 12.68
C ASP A 391 19.53 -4.73 11.47
N ARG A 392 19.69 -5.98 11.02
CA ARG A 392 20.45 -6.32 9.82
C ARG A 392 19.83 -5.69 8.57
N GLY A 393 20.65 -5.17 7.66
CA GLY A 393 20.19 -4.52 6.43
C GLY A 393 19.45 -3.19 6.61
N MET A 394 19.37 -2.65 7.84
CA MET A 394 18.71 -1.37 8.13
C MET A 394 19.64 -0.15 7.97
N THR A 395 20.92 -0.38 7.66
CA THR A 395 21.96 0.65 7.45
C THR A 395 22.84 0.28 6.27
N GLY A 396 23.66 1.22 5.81
CA GLY A 396 24.52 1.06 4.64
C GLY A 396 24.07 1.92 3.47
N VAL A 397 24.75 1.76 2.34
CA VAL A 397 24.49 2.55 1.13
C VAL A 397 23.15 2.13 0.51
N ASP A 398 22.31 3.12 0.22
CA ASP A 398 20.99 2.89 -0.34
C ASP A 398 21.03 2.60 -1.85
N PRO A 399 20.08 1.82 -2.39
CA PRO A 399 20.05 1.49 -3.81
C PRO A 399 19.98 2.70 -4.76
N ARG A 400 19.39 3.85 -4.37
CA ARG A 400 19.31 5.02 -5.27
C ARG A 400 20.69 5.62 -5.48
N PHE A 401 21.49 5.77 -4.43
CA PHE A 401 22.88 6.21 -4.55
C PHE A 401 23.65 5.35 -5.57
N ILE A 402 23.53 4.02 -5.48
CA ILE A 402 24.22 3.11 -6.42
C ILE A 402 23.71 3.31 -7.86
N GLN A 403 22.40 3.44 -8.05
CA GLN A 403 21.79 3.68 -9.36
C GLN A 403 22.21 5.02 -9.97
N GLU A 404 22.31 6.08 -9.18
CA GLU A 404 22.80 7.39 -9.61
C GLU A 404 24.25 7.29 -10.10
N ARG A 405 25.10 6.58 -9.37
CA ARG A 405 26.51 6.37 -9.75
C ARG A 405 26.62 5.51 -11.01
N LEU A 406 25.86 4.41 -11.12
CA LEU A 406 25.80 3.60 -12.33
C LEU A 406 25.35 4.44 -13.54
N SER A 407 24.30 5.24 -13.38
CA SER A 407 23.78 6.13 -14.44
C SER A 407 24.83 7.15 -14.87
N SER A 408 25.56 7.74 -13.92
CA SER A 408 26.66 8.68 -14.20
C SER A 408 27.80 8.03 -15.00
N VAL A 409 28.22 6.82 -14.62
CA VAL A 409 29.28 6.07 -15.32
C VAL A 409 28.85 5.69 -16.73
N ILE A 410 27.60 5.25 -16.91
CA ILE A 410 27.04 4.91 -18.22
C ILE A 410 27.00 6.16 -19.11
N ALA A 411 26.47 7.28 -18.61
CA ALA A 411 26.37 8.54 -19.35
C ALA A 411 27.74 9.07 -19.80
N ARG A 412 28.77 8.93 -18.97
CA ARG A 412 30.15 9.36 -19.28
C ARG A 412 30.88 8.44 -20.27
N SER A 413 30.34 7.26 -20.56
CA SER A 413 31.05 6.23 -21.32
C SER A 413 30.93 6.33 -22.84
N LYS A 414 30.20 7.30 -23.41
CA LYS A 414 30.14 7.65 -24.86
C LYS A 414 30.38 6.48 -25.85
N GLY A 415 29.64 5.38 -25.74
CA GLY A 415 29.75 4.24 -26.67
C GLY A 415 30.81 3.19 -26.32
N GLY A 416 31.52 3.36 -25.20
CA GLY A 416 32.51 2.43 -24.69
C GLY A 416 31.94 1.32 -23.82
N CYS A 417 32.83 0.70 -23.03
CA CYS A 417 32.50 -0.36 -22.08
C CYS A 417 32.52 0.18 -20.63
N VAL A 418 31.55 -0.23 -19.82
CA VAL A 418 31.53 -0.03 -18.37
C VAL A 418 31.99 -1.33 -17.71
N THR A 419 33.18 -1.28 -17.11
CA THR A 419 33.79 -2.41 -16.40
C THR A 419 33.50 -2.34 -14.90
N ALA A 420 33.63 -3.46 -14.20
CA ALA A 420 33.53 -3.50 -12.74
C ALA A 420 34.45 -2.49 -12.05
N VAL A 421 35.68 -2.31 -12.55
CA VAL A 421 36.65 -1.33 -12.00
C VAL A 421 36.10 0.09 -12.08
N ARG A 422 35.57 0.50 -13.24
CA ARG A 422 34.99 1.85 -13.43
C ARG A 422 33.77 2.08 -12.53
N VAL A 423 32.98 1.03 -12.30
CA VAL A 423 31.84 1.09 -11.39
C VAL A 423 32.31 1.31 -9.95
N ILE A 424 33.25 0.49 -9.46
CA ILE A 424 33.79 0.61 -8.11
C ILE A 424 34.49 1.96 -7.88
N ASP A 425 35.28 2.43 -8.84
CA ASP A 425 35.93 3.75 -8.75
C ASP A 425 34.89 4.87 -8.63
N SER A 426 33.81 4.81 -9.43
CA SER A 426 32.75 5.80 -9.34
C SER A 426 31.97 5.74 -8.02
N LEU A 427 31.78 4.55 -7.45
CA LEU A 427 31.14 4.37 -6.15
C LEU A 427 32.01 4.95 -5.03
N ARG A 428 33.31 4.64 -5.05
CA ARG A 428 34.29 5.17 -4.11
C ARG A 428 34.36 6.70 -4.16
N THR A 429 34.56 7.29 -5.34
CA THR A 429 34.57 8.74 -5.51
C THR A 429 33.25 9.35 -5.04
N GLY A 430 32.13 8.71 -5.39
CA GLY A 430 30.81 9.16 -4.96
C GLY A 430 30.64 9.26 -3.45
N ILE A 431 31.10 8.25 -2.70
CA ILE A 431 31.03 8.25 -1.23
C ILE A 431 31.95 9.30 -0.63
N MET A 432 33.17 9.45 -1.19
CA MET A 432 34.14 10.42 -0.69
C MET A 432 33.64 11.86 -0.86
N ASP A 433 32.95 12.15 -1.96
CA ASP A 433 32.47 13.50 -2.29
C ASP A 433 31.11 13.83 -1.63
N ASP A 434 30.33 12.83 -1.23
CA ASP A 434 28.97 13.04 -0.74
C ASP A 434 28.97 13.47 0.76
N PRO A 435 28.35 14.62 1.09
CA PRO A 435 28.31 15.14 2.45
C PRO A 435 27.39 14.36 3.40
N GLY A 436 26.50 13.51 2.86
CA GLY A 436 25.58 12.67 3.62
C GLY A 436 26.25 11.51 4.35
N PHE A 437 27.48 11.12 3.96
CA PHE A 437 28.24 10.09 4.66
C PHE A 437 29.16 10.68 5.73
N THR A 438 29.11 10.12 6.94
CA THR A 438 30.00 10.52 8.03
C THR A 438 31.46 10.11 7.75
N PRO A 439 32.47 10.78 8.33
CA PRO A 439 33.87 10.37 8.18
C PRO A 439 34.14 8.91 8.56
N GLU A 440 33.45 8.40 9.59
CA GLU A 440 33.54 6.98 9.96
C GLU A 440 32.95 6.06 8.88
N THR A 441 31.83 6.47 8.28
CA THR A 441 31.17 5.71 7.20
C THR A 441 31.99 5.71 5.92
N LYS A 442 32.73 6.80 5.63
CA LYS A 442 33.64 6.88 4.48
C LYS A 442 34.92 6.05 4.66
N LYS A 443 35.38 5.92 5.91
CA LYS A 443 36.59 5.16 6.25
C LYS A 443 36.33 3.65 6.21
N ARG A 444 35.16 3.25 6.68
CA ARG A 444 34.64 1.89 6.54
C ARG A 444 34.37 1.58 5.07
#